data_AF-A0AAD3ZVN8-F1
#
_entry.id   AF-A0AAD3ZVN8-F1
#
_cell.length_a   1.000
_cell.length_b   1.000
_cell.length_c   1.000
_cell.angle_alpha   90.00
_cell.angle_beta   90.00
_cell.angle_gamma   90.00
#
_symmetry.space_group_name_H-M   'P 1'
#
loop_
_entity.id
_entity.type
_entity.pdbx_description
1 polymer ?
#
loop_
_entity_poly.entity_id
_entity_poly.type
_entity_poly.pdbx_seq_one_letter_code
_entity_poly.pdbx_strand_id
1 'polypeptide(L)'
;MAKLNKVLVMAIALPMVVGSASAMAFGGKHHGDHGSDKCGMHGGKKIFSQLNLTDAQQEKMKELRQENRAEMKSHRGEHRQEMKAYHDQMQDLVLSSSFDEGQARALAEKMSQQQVERRVQMLENRQKMLNILTPEQKEKYKELRQQNLEQCAEHWNKDAK
;
A
#
# COMPACT_ATOMS: atom_id res chain seq x y z
N MET A 1 2.47 28.90 -66.55
CA MET A 1 3.21 29.46 -65.41
C MET A 1 2.24 30.20 -64.52
N ALA A 2 1.81 29.60 -63.42
CA ALA A 2 1.00 30.26 -62.40
C ALA A 2 1.66 29.96 -61.05
N LYS A 3 2.22 31.01 -60.44
CA LYS A 3 2.76 31.01 -59.07
C LYS A 3 1.62 31.42 -58.14
N LEU A 4 1.49 30.76 -56.99
CA LEU A 4 1.21 31.38 -55.68
C LEU A 4 1.28 30.28 -54.61
N ASN A 5 2.38 30.30 -53.86
CA ASN A 5 2.65 29.38 -52.76
C ASN A 5 1.81 29.74 -51.53
N LYS A 6 1.20 28.71 -50.97
CA LYS A 6 0.49 28.68 -49.69
C LYS A 6 1.49 28.83 -48.53
N VAL A 7 1.25 29.75 -47.62
CA VAL A 7 1.68 29.60 -46.22
C VAL A 7 0.55 30.12 -45.33
N LEU A 8 -0.22 29.18 -44.79
CA LEU A 8 -1.23 29.43 -43.77
C LEU A 8 -0.54 29.21 -42.41
N VAL A 9 -0.31 30.29 -41.67
CA VAL A 9 0.22 30.24 -40.30
C VAL A 9 -0.94 29.87 -39.37
N MET A 10 -0.93 28.66 -38.83
CA MET A 10 -1.84 28.22 -37.76
C MET A 10 -1.02 27.99 -36.49
N ALA A 11 -0.93 29.02 -35.66
CA ALA A 11 -0.44 28.91 -34.29
C ALA A 11 -1.60 28.47 -33.39
N ILE A 12 -1.63 27.18 -33.03
CA ILE A 12 -2.47 26.68 -31.94
C ILE A 12 -1.54 26.02 -30.94
N ALA A 13 -1.16 26.79 -29.92
CA ALA A 13 -0.44 26.29 -28.76
C ALA A 13 -1.40 26.26 -27.57
N LEU A 14 -1.81 25.06 -27.17
CA LEU A 14 -2.41 24.68 -25.88
C LEU A 14 -2.16 23.16 -25.73
N PRO A 15 -1.83 22.61 -24.54
CA PRO A 15 -2.36 23.03 -23.24
C PRO A 15 -1.30 23.24 -22.14
N MET A 16 -1.59 24.16 -21.21
CA MET A 16 -0.89 24.20 -19.91
C MET A 16 -1.24 22.96 -19.10
N VAL A 17 -0.20 22.26 -18.66
CA VAL A 17 -0.26 21.07 -17.81
C VAL A 17 -0.85 21.45 -16.45
N VAL A 18 -1.93 20.77 -16.06
CA VAL A 18 -2.49 20.82 -14.71
C VAL A 18 -1.51 20.15 -13.74
N GLY A 19 -0.82 20.95 -12.94
CA GLY A 19 0.11 20.48 -11.91
C GLY A 19 -0.63 20.08 -10.63
N SER A 20 -0.78 18.76 -10.45
CA SER A 20 -0.81 17.98 -9.19
C SER A 20 -1.44 18.61 -7.94
N ALA A 21 -2.67 18.18 -7.62
CA ALA A 21 -3.15 18.17 -6.24
C ALA A 21 -2.52 16.99 -5.48
N SER A 22 -1.46 17.23 -4.72
CA SER A 22 -0.99 16.28 -3.71
C SER A 22 -1.59 16.66 -2.36
N ALA A 23 -2.78 16.12 -2.07
CA ALA A 23 -3.28 16.10 -0.70
C ALA A 23 -2.43 15.11 0.10
N MET A 24 -1.38 15.63 0.74
CA MET A 24 -0.64 14.91 1.78
C MET A 24 -1.57 14.82 2.99
N ALA A 25 -2.34 13.74 3.11
CA ALA A 25 -3.04 13.40 4.34
C ALA A 25 -2.02 12.87 5.36
N PHE A 26 -1.34 13.80 6.03
CA PHE A 26 -0.42 13.50 7.12
C PHE A 26 -1.18 13.57 8.45
N GLY A 27 -1.25 12.45 9.18
CA GLY A 27 -1.49 12.44 10.63
C GLY A 27 -2.94 12.51 11.11
N GLY A 28 -3.61 11.35 11.16
CA GLY A 28 -4.83 11.15 11.95
C GLY A 28 -4.61 10.02 12.96
N LYS A 29 -4.42 10.36 14.23
CA LYS A 29 -4.27 9.44 15.35
C LYS A 29 -5.65 8.88 15.73
N HIS A 30 -6.14 7.88 15.00
CA HIS A 30 -7.35 7.13 15.39
C HIS A 30 -6.96 5.83 16.10
N HIS A 31 -6.96 5.88 17.42
CA HIS A 31 -7.08 4.68 18.25
C HIS A 31 -8.51 4.14 18.12
N GLY A 32 -8.64 2.90 17.66
CA GLY A 32 -9.85 2.11 17.81
C GLY A 32 -10.96 2.41 16.79
N ASP A 33 -10.83 1.84 15.60
CA ASP A 33 -12.03 1.30 14.97
C ASP A 33 -11.70 0.00 14.22
N HIS A 34 -12.40 -1.06 14.58
CA HIS A 34 -12.33 -2.38 13.95
C HIS A 34 -12.94 -2.40 12.52
N GLY A 35 -13.09 -1.24 11.87
CA GLY A 35 -13.48 -1.11 10.45
C GLY A 35 -12.31 -1.27 9.47
N SER A 36 -11.08 -0.96 9.87
CA SER A 36 -9.89 -1.00 8.97
C SER A 36 -9.42 -2.41 8.62
N ASP A 37 -9.78 -3.42 9.42
CA ASP A 37 -9.42 -4.82 9.17
C ASP A 37 -10.12 -5.41 7.94
N LYS A 38 -11.27 -4.84 7.54
CA LYS A 38 -12.01 -5.33 6.38
C LYS A 38 -11.47 -4.79 5.06
N CYS A 39 -10.98 -3.55 5.06
CA CYS A 39 -10.62 -2.80 3.86
C CYS A 39 -9.12 -2.63 3.61
N GLY A 40 -8.29 -3.00 4.59
CA GLY A 40 -6.85 -3.00 4.46
C GLY A 40 -6.26 -4.27 3.85
N MET A 41 -4.93 -4.26 3.68
CA MET A 41 -4.12 -5.40 3.22
C MET A 41 -4.35 -6.71 4.03
N HIS A 42 -4.89 -6.59 5.25
CA HIS A 42 -5.21 -7.69 6.17
C HIS A 42 -6.54 -8.42 5.87
N GLY A 43 -7.42 -7.85 5.04
CA GLY A 43 -8.67 -8.49 4.61
C GLY A 43 -8.48 -9.78 3.81
N GLY A 44 -7.26 -10.04 3.33
CA GLY A 44 -6.92 -11.23 2.54
C GLY A 44 -7.18 -12.56 3.27
N LYS A 45 -7.04 -12.62 4.61
CA LYS A 45 -7.29 -13.87 5.36
C LYS A 45 -8.72 -14.38 5.17
N LYS A 46 -9.72 -13.47 5.12
CA LYS A 46 -11.13 -13.83 4.92
C LYS A 46 -11.43 -14.24 3.48
N ILE A 47 -10.64 -13.78 2.50
CA ILE A 47 -10.82 -14.20 1.11
C ILE A 47 -10.36 -15.65 0.95
N PHE A 48 -9.19 -16.02 1.47
CA PHE A 48 -8.68 -17.39 1.35
C PHE A 48 -9.57 -18.45 2.01
N SER A 49 -10.31 -18.11 3.07
CA SER A 49 -11.27 -19.03 3.69
C SER A 49 -12.52 -19.30 2.84
N GLN A 50 -12.77 -18.50 1.80
CA GLN A 50 -13.92 -18.64 0.90
C GLN A 50 -13.58 -19.37 -0.42
N LEU A 51 -12.35 -19.87 -0.57
CA LEU A 51 -11.86 -20.50 -1.80
C LEU A 51 -12.02 -22.03 -1.83
N ASN A 52 -12.70 -22.62 -0.84
CA ASN A 52 -12.89 -24.08 -0.72
C ASN A 52 -11.58 -24.85 -0.93
N LEU A 53 -10.56 -24.53 -0.13
CA LEU A 53 -9.24 -25.12 -0.24
C LEU A 53 -9.28 -26.60 0.14
N THR A 54 -8.59 -27.44 -0.63
CA THR A 54 -8.37 -28.86 -0.26
C THR A 54 -7.50 -28.97 0.98
N ASP A 55 -7.55 -30.09 1.69
CA ASP A 55 -6.75 -30.31 2.90
C ASP A 55 -5.24 -30.09 2.64
N ALA A 56 -4.74 -30.61 1.53
CA ALA A 56 -3.35 -30.42 1.11
C ALA A 56 -3.00 -28.95 0.83
N GLN A 57 -3.94 -28.16 0.27
CA GLN A 57 -3.74 -26.72 0.10
C GLN A 57 -3.74 -25.99 1.44
N GLN A 58 -4.65 -26.36 2.35
CA GLN A 58 -4.73 -25.76 3.68
C GLN A 58 -3.45 -25.99 4.50
N GLU A 59 -2.88 -27.20 4.39
CA GLU A 59 -1.61 -27.55 5.04
C GLU A 59 -0.46 -26.67 4.53
N LYS A 60 -0.25 -26.59 3.22
CA LYS A 60 0.78 -25.71 2.61
C LYS A 60 0.58 -24.24 2.99
N MET A 61 -0.67 -23.78 3.04
CA MET A 61 -0.99 -22.42 3.48
C MET A 61 -0.67 -22.19 4.95
N LYS A 62 -0.80 -23.21 5.81
CA LYS A 62 -0.48 -23.13 7.22
C LYS A 62 1.04 -23.08 7.41
N GLU A 63 1.78 -23.92 6.71
CA GLU A 63 3.26 -23.95 6.71
C GLU A 63 3.83 -22.59 6.31
N LEU A 64 3.46 -22.04 5.15
CA LEU A 64 3.89 -20.70 4.72
C LEU A 64 3.57 -19.61 5.76
N ARG A 65 2.41 -19.70 6.42
CA ARG A 65 2.06 -18.72 7.48
C ARG A 65 2.91 -18.88 8.73
N GLN A 66 3.34 -20.09 9.06
CA GLN A 66 4.20 -20.37 10.20
C GLN A 66 5.63 -19.87 9.91
N GLU A 67 6.15 -20.12 8.72
CA GLU A 67 7.44 -19.60 8.25
C GLU A 67 7.46 -18.07 8.30
N ASN A 68 6.48 -17.42 7.66
CA ASN A 68 6.37 -15.96 7.68
C ASN A 68 6.25 -15.40 9.11
N ARG A 69 5.56 -16.10 10.02
CA ARG A 69 5.47 -15.68 11.43
C ARG A 69 6.81 -15.84 12.15
N ALA A 70 7.57 -16.89 11.86
CA ALA A 70 8.87 -17.13 12.46
C ALA A 70 9.87 -16.05 12.02
N GLU A 71 9.92 -15.75 10.72
CA GLU A 71 10.74 -14.66 10.15
C GLU A 71 10.34 -13.29 10.74
N MET A 72 9.05 -12.98 10.78
CA MET A 72 8.60 -11.72 11.42
C MET A 72 8.96 -11.66 12.91
N LYS A 73 9.00 -12.80 13.60
CA LYS A 73 9.38 -12.85 15.02
C LYS A 73 10.87 -12.65 15.23
N SER A 74 11.74 -13.15 14.34
CA SER A 74 13.19 -12.94 14.43
C SER A 74 13.56 -11.46 14.30
N HIS A 75 12.89 -10.72 13.42
CA HIS A 75 13.16 -9.29 13.21
C HIS A 75 12.38 -8.34 14.13
N ARG A 76 11.47 -8.86 14.95
CA ARG A 76 10.57 -8.03 15.78
C ARG A 76 11.32 -7.12 16.75
N GLY A 77 12.42 -7.61 17.33
CA GLY A 77 13.23 -6.85 18.29
C GLY A 77 13.92 -5.66 17.63
N GLU A 78 14.66 -5.92 16.55
CA GLU A 78 15.35 -4.91 15.75
C GLU A 78 14.36 -3.88 15.20
N HIS A 79 13.26 -4.32 14.61
CA HIS A 79 12.24 -3.44 14.09
C HIS A 79 11.66 -2.52 15.17
N ARG A 80 11.42 -3.02 16.39
CA ARG A 80 10.93 -2.21 17.50
C ARG A 80 11.94 -1.13 17.90
N GLN A 81 13.22 -1.46 17.94
CA GLN A 81 14.29 -0.50 18.27
C GLN A 81 14.40 0.58 17.19
N GLU A 82 14.37 0.18 15.93
CA GLU A 82 14.42 1.10 14.78
C GLU A 82 13.24 2.07 14.78
N MET A 83 12.01 1.58 15.00
CA MET A 83 10.82 2.44 15.11
C MET A 83 10.89 3.41 16.28
N LYS A 84 11.49 2.98 17.41
CA LYS A 84 11.75 3.89 18.53
C LYS A 84 12.74 4.98 18.13
N ALA A 85 13.82 4.63 17.44
CA ALA A 85 14.81 5.61 16.99
C ALA A 85 14.19 6.64 16.02
N TYR A 86 13.34 6.22 15.08
CA TYR A 86 12.60 7.15 14.22
C TYR A 86 11.70 8.08 15.01
N HIS A 87 11.03 7.57 16.04
CA HIS A 87 10.16 8.38 16.88
C HIS A 87 10.93 9.43 17.69
N ASP A 88 12.09 9.05 18.23
CA ASP A 88 12.97 9.97 18.96
C ASP A 88 13.54 11.04 18.02
N GLN A 89 14.07 10.66 16.84
CA GLN A 89 14.58 11.60 15.83
C GLN A 89 13.51 12.59 15.34
N MET A 90 12.28 12.10 15.15
CA MET A 90 11.16 12.97 14.76
C MET A 90 10.80 13.96 15.88
N GLN A 91 10.82 13.52 17.15
CA GLN A 91 10.59 14.43 18.28
C GLN A 91 11.68 15.49 18.37
N ASP A 92 12.95 15.13 18.23
CA ASP A 92 14.08 16.07 18.28
C ASP A 92 13.96 17.15 17.19
N LEU A 93 13.58 16.76 15.96
CA LEU A 93 13.36 17.71 14.87
C LEU A 93 12.23 18.70 15.17
N VAL A 94 11.11 18.22 15.73
CA VAL A 94 9.93 19.06 16.01
C VAL A 94 10.14 19.96 17.24
N LEU A 95 10.89 19.50 18.24
CA LEU A 95 11.18 20.24 19.46
C LEU A 95 12.38 21.20 19.34
N SER A 96 13.12 21.12 18.23
CA SER A 96 14.24 22.02 17.96
C SER A 96 13.81 23.49 17.84
N SER A 97 14.74 24.41 18.10
CA SER A 97 14.48 25.86 17.99
C SER A 97 14.23 26.34 16.55
N SER A 98 14.60 25.55 15.56
CA SER A 98 14.44 25.85 14.13
C SER A 98 14.29 24.57 13.33
N PHE A 99 13.32 24.54 12.41
CA PHE A 99 13.07 23.35 11.60
C PHE A 99 14.17 23.11 10.55
N ASP A 100 14.88 21.98 10.67
CA ASP A 100 15.82 21.51 9.65
C ASP A 100 15.09 20.61 8.64
N GLU A 101 14.72 21.21 7.51
CA GLU A 101 14.02 20.53 6.43
C GLU A 101 14.87 19.42 5.78
N GLY A 102 16.20 19.57 5.75
CA GLY A 102 17.11 18.59 5.18
C GLY A 102 17.12 17.30 5.99
N GLN A 103 17.23 17.42 7.31
CA GLN A 103 17.14 16.28 8.22
C GLN A 103 15.75 15.64 8.23
N ALA A 104 14.68 16.45 8.16
CA ALA A 104 13.32 15.94 8.06
C ALA A 104 13.11 15.11 6.78
N ARG A 105 13.62 15.58 5.62
CA ARG A 105 13.57 14.83 4.36
C ARG A 105 14.36 13.52 4.45
N ALA A 106 15.59 13.55 4.97
CA ALA A 106 16.42 12.36 5.11
C ALA A 106 15.75 11.30 6.01
N LEU A 107 15.14 11.73 7.14
CA LEU A 107 14.38 10.83 8.01
C LEU A 107 13.18 10.23 7.28
N ALA A 108 12.41 11.04 6.56
CA ALA A 108 11.25 10.58 5.80
C ALA A 108 11.62 9.58 4.69
N GLU A 109 12.72 9.83 3.96
CA GLU A 109 13.25 8.93 2.94
C GLU A 109 13.63 7.58 3.53
N LYS A 110 14.32 7.57 4.68
CA LYS A 110 14.71 6.33 5.36
C LYS A 110 13.49 5.52 5.80
N MET A 111 12.49 6.17 6.37
CA MET A 111 11.21 5.51 6.73
C MET A 111 10.47 4.97 5.49
N SER A 112 10.52 5.70 4.37
CA SER A 112 9.90 5.30 3.11
C SER A 112 10.56 4.05 2.53
N GLN A 113 11.90 3.99 2.51
CA GLN A 113 12.66 2.82 2.04
C GLN A 113 12.28 1.56 2.82
N GLN A 114 12.24 1.64 4.14
CA GLN A 114 11.82 0.54 5.01
C GLN A 114 10.36 0.11 4.72
N GLN A 115 9.48 1.06 4.40
CA GLN A 115 8.10 0.77 4.00
C GLN A 115 8.04 0.03 2.64
N VAL A 116 8.90 0.40 1.69
CA VAL A 116 9.00 -0.26 0.38
C VAL A 116 9.42 -1.72 0.56
N GLU A 117 10.48 -1.99 1.31
CA GLU A 117 10.97 -3.35 1.56
C GLU A 117 9.88 -4.25 2.16
N ARG A 118 9.19 -3.76 3.20
CA ARG A 118 8.04 -4.47 3.79
C ARG A 118 6.93 -4.74 2.80
N ARG A 119 6.62 -3.80 1.90
CA ARG A 119 5.59 -4.00 0.88
C ARG A 119 6.00 -5.05 -0.14
N VAL A 120 7.26 -5.07 -0.56
CA VAL A 120 7.79 -6.09 -1.47
C VAL A 120 7.71 -7.48 -0.85
N GLN A 121 8.18 -7.64 0.40
CA GLN A 121 8.09 -8.92 1.12
C GLN A 121 6.64 -9.40 1.27
N MET A 122 5.71 -8.48 1.56
CA MET A 122 4.29 -8.81 1.65
C MET A 122 3.70 -9.26 0.29
N LEU A 123 4.09 -8.61 -0.82
CA LEU A 123 3.68 -9.02 -2.17
C LEU A 123 4.22 -10.40 -2.53
N GLU A 124 5.49 -10.68 -2.21
CA GLU A 124 6.11 -11.99 -2.43
C GLU A 124 5.36 -13.08 -1.66
N ASN A 125 5.09 -12.85 -0.37
CA ASN A 125 4.34 -13.79 0.46
C ASN A 125 2.91 -14.02 -0.06
N ARG A 126 2.26 -12.97 -0.58
CA ARG A 126 0.95 -13.10 -1.23
C ARG A 126 1.03 -13.91 -2.51
N GLN A 127 2.06 -13.72 -3.32
CA GLN A 127 2.29 -14.51 -4.53
C GLN A 127 2.49 -16.00 -4.20
N LYS A 128 3.32 -16.32 -3.19
CA LYS A 128 3.53 -17.70 -2.71
C LYS A 128 2.20 -18.37 -2.32
N MET A 129 1.34 -17.66 -1.57
CA MET A 129 0.01 -18.18 -1.23
C MET A 129 -0.86 -18.38 -2.47
N LEU A 130 -0.91 -17.43 -3.40
CA LEU A 130 -1.71 -17.57 -4.62
C LEU A 130 -1.23 -18.73 -5.50
N ASN A 131 0.05 -19.08 -5.49
CA ASN A 131 0.59 -20.21 -6.26
C ASN A 131 0.13 -21.58 -5.77
N ILE A 132 -0.45 -21.69 -4.58
CA ILE A 132 -1.08 -22.93 -4.07
C ILE A 132 -2.46 -23.17 -4.72
N LEU A 133 -3.11 -22.11 -5.20
CA LEU A 133 -4.46 -22.16 -5.74
C LEU A 133 -4.50 -22.72 -7.18
N THR A 134 -5.60 -23.40 -7.51
CA THR A 134 -5.91 -23.75 -8.91
C THR A 134 -6.27 -22.51 -9.72
N PRO A 135 -6.23 -22.56 -11.07
CA PRO A 135 -6.67 -21.46 -11.92
C PRO A 135 -8.08 -20.95 -11.58
N GLU A 136 -9.03 -21.86 -11.33
CA GLU A 136 -10.41 -21.54 -11.00
C GLU A 136 -10.51 -20.82 -9.64
N GLN A 137 -9.75 -21.28 -8.64
CA GLN A 137 -9.67 -20.62 -7.34
C GLN A 137 -9.02 -19.23 -7.43
N LYS A 138 -8.06 -19.02 -8.34
CA LYS A 138 -7.45 -17.70 -8.58
C LYS A 138 -8.45 -16.72 -9.19
N GLU A 139 -9.29 -17.16 -10.13
CA GLU A 139 -10.37 -16.33 -10.65
C GLU A 139 -11.37 -15.98 -9.54
N LYS A 140 -11.76 -16.97 -8.72
CA LYS A 140 -12.64 -16.71 -7.59
C LYS A 140 -12.05 -15.72 -6.58
N TYR A 141 -10.74 -15.81 -6.34
CA TYR A 141 -10.02 -14.85 -5.51
C TYR A 141 -10.11 -13.42 -6.06
N LYS A 142 -9.98 -13.23 -7.38
CA LYS A 142 -10.11 -11.90 -8.00
C LYS A 142 -11.51 -11.32 -7.80
N GLU A 143 -12.56 -12.12 -8.00
CA GLU A 143 -13.95 -11.71 -7.76
C GLU A 143 -14.18 -11.27 -6.31
N LEU A 144 -13.80 -12.13 -5.34
CA LEU A 144 -13.96 -11.85 -3.92
C LEU A 144 -13.16 -10.62 -3.47
N ARG A 145 -11.98 -10.41 -4.07
CA ARG A 145 -11.19 -9.20 -3.83
C ARG A 145 -11.91 -7.95 -4.35
N GLN A 146 -12.49 -8.01 -5.56
CA GLN A 146 -13.22 -6.89 -6.13
C GLN A 146 -14.45 -6.53 -5.29
N GLN A 147 -15.23 -7.54 -4.88
CA GLN A 147 -16.38 -7.35 -3.98
C GLN A 147 -15.99 -6.72 -2.65
N ASN A 148 -14.87 -7.16 -2.06
CA ASN A 148 -14.37 -6.57 -0.82
C ASN A 148 -14.00 -5.09 -1.02
N LEU A 149 -13.31 -4.75 -2.12
CA LEU A 149 -12.98 -3.36 -2.46
C LEU A 149 -14.23 -2.48 -2.63
N GLU A 150 -15.28 -2.99 -3.27
CA GLU A 150 -16.56 -2.29 -3.44
C GLU A 150 -17.26 -2.06 -2.11
N GLN A 151 -17.38 -3.09 -1.26
CA GLN A 151 -17.96 -2.97 0.09
C GLN A 151 -17.21 -1.92 0.93
N CYS A 152 -15.89 -1.85 0.75
CA CYS A 152 -15.05 -0.88 1.42
C CYS A 152 -15.27 0.55 0.93
N ALA A 153 -15.36 0.73 -0.39
CA ALA A 153 -15.70 2.03 -0.97
C ALA A 153 -17.09 2.50 -0.50
N GLU A 154 -18.08 1.60 -0.45
CA GLU A 154 -19.42 1.91 0.08
C GLU A 154 -19.39 2.31 1.56
N HIS A 155 -18.62 1.61 2.39
CA HIS A 155 -18.48 1.94 3.81
C HIS A 155 -17.88 3.33 4.01
N TRP A 156 -16.78 3.64 3.31
CA TRP A 156 -16.15 4.97 3.38
C TRP A 156 -17.08 6.08 2.91
N ASN A 157 -17.89 5.83 1.87
CA ASN A 157 -18.87 6.80 1.38
C ASN A 157 -20.04 7.02 2.36
N LYS A 158 -20.34 6.05 3.23
CA LYS A 158 -21.35 6.19 4.29
C LYS A 158 -20.80 6.98 5.48
N ASP A 159 -19.56 6.73 5.86
CA ASP A 159 -18.93 7.42 7.00
C ASP A 159 -18.57 8.88 6.67
N ALA A 160 -18.48 9.23 5.39
CA ALA A 160 -18.23 10.59 4.91
C ALA A 160 -19.49 11.48 4.83
N LYS A 161 -20.68 10.95 5.16
CA LYS A 161 -21.96 11.68 5.18
C LYS A 161 -22.42 11.94 6.61
#